data_AF-A0A4P5RZC8-F1
#
_entry.id   AF-A0A4P5RZC8-F1
#
_cell.length_a   1.000
_cell.length_b   1.000
_cell.length_c   1.000
_cell.angle_alpha   90.00
_cell.angle_beta   90.00
_cell.angle_gamma   90.00
#
_symmetry.space_group_name_H-M   'P 1'
#
loop_
_entity.id
_entity.type
_entity.pdbx_description
1 polymer ?
#
loop_
_entity_poly.entity_id
_entity_poly.type
_entity_poly.pdbx_seq_one_letter_code
_entity_poly.pdbx_strand_id
1 'polypeptide(L)'
;MIPGIIWGTSFYFIAEGLDAFDPALITPLRILFGGAVLAVIPAARQPVLRADYPKIVLLALLWMVIPLSLFPFAEQRVSTSVTGMLNGATPLFVATVASIMIGYLPARRQVLGLSVGFVGVLCIAIPTAGEGGASATGVGMILLAIMCYGFALNIAVPLQQRNGALPIVLRAQTIALAITAPFGIASIPRSTFAWHSLAAMLALGILGTGLAYAAAVTLAGRVGSTRASVTTYIIPVVSLGLGVALLDESVALLSILGCALALVGAYITNRTPRSS
;
A
#
# COMPACT_ATOMS: atom_id res chain seq x y z
N MET A 1 -11.12 11.77 -2.08
CA MET A 1 -10.70 11.15 -3.35
C MET A 1 -9.21 11.36 -3.61
N ILE A 2 -8.67 12.58 -3.41
CA ILE A 2 -7.27 12.93 -3.73
C ILE A 2 -6.22 11.89 -3.26
N PRO A 3 -6.20 11.40 -2.00
CA PRO A 3 -5.18 10.43 -1.58
C PRO A 3 -5.23 9.12 -2.39
N GLY A 4 -6.43 8.67 -2.75
CA GLY A 4 -6.61 7.47 -3.55
C GLY A 4 -6.13 7.62 -5.00
N ILE A 5 -6.27 8.81 -5.59
CA ILE A 5 -5.74 9.10 -6.93
C ILE A 5 -4.21 9.05 -6.89
N ILE A 6 -3.60 9.70 -5.89
CA ILE A 6 -2.14 9.73 -5.71
C ILE A 6 -1.58 8.33 -5.43
N TRP A 7 -2.28 7.52 -4.64
CA TRP A 7 -1.84 6.14 -4.41
C TRP A 7 -2.06 5.24 -5.63
N GLY A 8 -3.07 5.51 -6.45
CA GLY A 8 -3.28 4.84 -7.74
C GLY A 8 -2.14 5.08 -8.73
N THR A 9 -1.54 6.28 -8.73
CA THR A 9 -0.37 6.60 -9.59
C THR A 9 0.94 6.02 -9.05
N SER A 10 0.95 5.43 -7.85
CA SER A 10 2.20 4.98 -7.22
C SER A 10 2.87 3.85 -8.00
N PHE A 11 2.08 2.91 -8.52
CA PHE A 11 2.55 1.76 -9.31
C PHE A 11 3.18 2.21 -10.63
N TYR A 12 2.55 3.18 -11.30
CA TYR A 12 3.11 3.83 -12.48
C TYR A 12 4.49 4.46 -12.17
N PHE A 13 4.60 5.25 -11.09
CA PHE A 13 5.90 5.85 -10.76
C PHE A 13 6.96 4.84 -10.29
N ILE A 14 6.57 3.69 -9.74
CA ILE A 14 7.51 2.62 -9.43
C ILE A 14 8.04 2.01 -10.74
N ALA A 15 7.17 1.69 -11.70
CA ALA A 15 7.57 1.22 -13.03
C ALA A 15 8.57 2.18 -13.71
N GLU A 16 8.26 3.47 -13.77
CA GLU A 16 9.16 4.50 -14.33
C GLU A 16 10.48 4.64 -13.54
N GLY A 17 10.46 4.31 -12.24
CA GLY A 17 11.65 4.22 -11.40
C GLY A 17 12.55 3.03 -11.76
N LEU A 18 11.93 1.89 -12.08
CA LEU A 18 12.61 0.63 -12.40
C LEU A 18 13.37 0.68 -13.73
N ASP A 19 13.07 1.65 -14.60
CA ASP A 19 13.81 1.87 -15.85
C ASP A 19 15.30 2.18 -15.61
N ALA A 20 15.62 2.87 -14.51
CA ALA A 20 16.99 3.25 -14.19
C ALA A 20 17.48 2.68 -12.86
N PHE A 21 16.61 2.45 -11.88
CA PHE A 21 17.00 2.09 -10.52
C PHE A 21 16.74 0.62 -10.21
N ASP A 22 17.68 0.01 -9.48
CA ASP A 22 17.46 -1.31 -8.87
C ASP A 22 16.25 -1.24 -7.91
N PRO A 23 15.38 -2.28 -7.86
CA PRO A 23 14.19 -2.27 -7.00
C PRO A 23 14.48 -1.95 -5.53
N ALA A 24 15.66 -2.34 -5.02
CA ALA A 24 16.06 -2.06 -3.65
C ALA A 24 16.30 -0.56 -3.38
N LEU A 25 16.54 0.25 -4.41
CA LEU A 25 16.75 1.69 -4.32
C LEU A 25 15.42 2.47 -4.28
N ILE A 26 14.35 1.94 -4.90
CA ILE A 26 13.05 2.62 -5.00
C ILE A 26 12.45 2.90 -3.62
N THR A 27 12.45 1.90 -2.74
CA THR A 27 11.84 2.00 -1.41
C THR A 27 12.47 3.09 -0.54
N PRO A 28 13.80 3.09 -0.30
CA PRO A 28 14.40 4.13 0.52
C PRO A 28 14.28 5.52 -0.12
N LEU A 29 14.33 5.67 -1.47
CA LEU A 29 14.10 6.97 -2.12
C LEU A 29 12.68 7.50 -1.85
N ARG A 30 11.66 6.66 -2.06
CA ARG A 30 10.27 7.01 -1.77
C ARG A 30 10.06 7.39 -0.31
N ILE A 31 10.64 6.64 0.62
CA ILE A 31 10.50 6.91 2.06
C ILE A 31 11.27 8.18 2.44
N LEU A 32 12.46 8.41 1.89
CA LEU A 32 13.27 9.60 2.12
C LEU A 32 12.51 10.87 1.74
N PHE A 33 12.02 10.94 0.50
CA PHE A 33 11.31 12.13 0.01
C PHE A 33 9.97 12.34 0.74
N GLY A 34 9.21 11.28 1.00
CA GLY A 34 7.97 11.39 1.79
C GLY A 34 8.21 11.79 3.24
N GLY A 35 9.25 11.24 3.86
CA GLY A 35 9.69 11.57 5.20
C GLY A 35 10.17 13.02 5.32
N ALA A 36 10.86 13.54 4.32
CA ALA A 36 11.26 14.95 4.26
C ALA A 36 10.04 15.89 4.24
N VAL A 37 8.99 15.55 3.49
CA VAL A 37 7.72 16.31 3.49
C VAL A 37 7.05 16.25 4.86
N LEU A 38 6.98 15.09 5.51
CA LEU A 38 6.39 15.03 6.85
C LEU A 38 7.25 15.76 7.89
N ALA A 39 8.57 15.72 7.77
CA ALA A 39 9.48 16.36 8.71
C ALA A 39 9.31 17.89 8.77
N VAL A 40 8.90 18.55 7.67
CA VAL A 40 8.63 19.99 7.70
C VAL A 40 7.33 20.34 8.44
N ILE A 41 6.36 19.41 8.52
CA ILE A 41 5.08 19.63 9.21
C ILE A 41 5.29 19.63 10.73
N PRO A 42 5.04 20.74 11.46
CA PRO A 42 5.27 20.81 12.90
C PRO A 42 4.48 19.77 13.71
N ALA A 43 3.24 19.48 13.28
CA ALA A 43 2.39 18.47 13.91
C ALA A 43 2.96 17.04 13.80
N ALA A 44 3.80 16.74 12.80
CA ALA A 44 4.46 15.44 12.67
C ALA A 44 5.67 15.29 13.61
N ARG A 45 6.20 16.41 14.14
CA ARG A 45 7.38 16.42 15.00
C ARG A 45 7.05 16.32 16.50
N GLN A 46 5.76 16.21 16.84
CA GLN A 46 5.32 16.06 18.23
C GLN A 46 5.92 14.80 18.88
N PRO A 47 6.15 14.81 20.20
CA PRO A 47 6.76 13.69 20.91
C PRO A 47 5.84 12.46 20.89
N VAL A 48 6.48 11.29 20.95
CA VAL A 48 5.83 9.98 20.99
C VAL A 48 6.28 9.26 22.26
N LEU A 49 5.35 8.56 22.91
CA LEU A 49 5.64 7.82 24.14
C LEU A 49 6.74 6.77 23.89
N ARG A 50 7.77 6.76 24.74
CA ARG A 50 8.89 5.82 24.61
C ARG A 50 8.47 4.35 24.67
N ALA A 51 7.44 4.05 25.47
CA ALA A 51 6.86 2.73 25.59
C ALA A 51 6.28 2.17 24.26
N ASP A 52 6.06 3.03 23.27
CA ASP A 52 5.39 2.66 22.02
C ASP A 52 6.37 2.31 20.90
N TYR A 53 7.66 2.60 21.07
CA TYR A 53 8.68 2.35 20.05
C TYR A 53 8.75 0.90 19.58
N PRO A 54 8.64 -0.14 20.44
CA PRO A 54 8.59 -1.52 19.96
C PRO A 54 7.44 -1.76 18.97
N LYS A 55 6.25 -1.20 19.24
CA LYS A 55 5.09 -1.29 18.34
C LYS A 55 5.27 -0.43 17.08
N ILE A 56 5.97 0.69 17.17
CA ILE A 56 6.29 1.54 16.01
C ILE A 56 7.32 0.87 15.11
N VAL A 57 8.29 0.14 15.66
CA VAL A 57 9.24 -0.68 14.86
C VAL A 57 8.48 -1.77 14.12
N LEU A 58 7.60 -2.50 14.82
CA LEU A 58 6.74 -3.51 14.17
C LEU A 58 5.85 -2.87 13.08
N LEU A 59 5.29 -1.70 13.36
CA LEU A 59 4.52 -0.94 12.39
C LEU A 59 5.37 -0.51 11.18
N ALA A 60 6.60 -0.05 11.38
CA ALA A 60 7.51 0.32 10.31
C ALA A 60 7.82 -0.88 9.40
N LEU A 61 8.03 -2.07 9.99
CA LEU A 61 8.25 -3.30 9.24
C LEU A 61 7.04 -3.68 8.38
N LEU A 62 5.86 -3.73 9.00
CA LEU A 62 4.64 -4.23 8.36
C LEU A 62 3.94 -3.19 7.46
N TRP A 63 4.20 -1.90 7.66
CA TRP A 63 3.58 -0.84 6.87
C TRP A 63 4.51 -0.26 5.81
N MET A 64 5.83 -0.27 6.03
CA MET A 64 6.76 0.41 5.12
C MET A 64 7.80 -0.57 4.60
N VAL A 65 8.66 -1.12 5.45
CA VAL A 65 9.84 -1.88 5.02
C VAL A 65 9.46 -3.06 4.11
N ILE A 66 8.63 -3.97 4.61
CA ILE A 66 8.27 -5.18 3.86
C ILE A 66 7.39 -4.81 2.65
N PRO A 67 6.19 -4.22 2.82
CA PRO A 67 5.29 -4.04 1.69
C PRO A 67 5.84 -3.08 0.63
N LEU A 68 6.44 -1.95 1.02
CA LEU A 68 6.97 -1.00 0.03
C LEU A 68 8.19 -1.56 -0.70
N SER A 69 8.96 -2.47 -0.11
CA SER A 69 10.03 -3.18 -0.82
C SER A 69 9.51 -4.26 -1.74
N LEU A 70 8.45 -4.98 -1.36
CA LEU A 70 7.90 -6.04 -2.20
C LEU A 70 7.29 -5.52 -3.49
N PHE A 71 6.71 -4.30 -3.52
CA PHE A 71 6.09 -3.75 -4.73
C PHE A 71 7.07 -3.57 -5.90
N PRO A 72 8.22 -2.88 -5.76
CA PRO A 72 9.23 -2.79 -6.82
C PRO A 72 9.72 -4.15 -7.34
N PHE A 73 9.94 -5.13 -6.45
CA PHE A 73 10.33 -6.48 -6.89
C PHE A 73 9.17 -7.21 -7.59
N ALA A 74 7.93 -7.00 -7.15
CA ALA A 74 6.77 -7.58 -7.80
C ALA A 74 6.55 -7.00 -9.20
N GLU A 75 6.75 -5.70 -9.39
CA GLU A 75 6.52 -5.02 -10.68
C GLU A 75 7.55 -5.36 -11.76
N GLN A 76 8.70 -5.93 -11.39
CA GLN A 76 9.58 -6.58 -12.38
C GLN A 76 8.98 -7.85 -12.99
N ARG A 77 7.90 -8.38 -12.42
CA ARG A 77 7.30 -9.69 -12.75
C ARG A 77 5.81 -9.62 -13.06
N VAL A 78 5.16 -8.51 -12.69
CA VAL A 78 3.71 -8.32 -12.76
C VAL A 78 3.44 -6.88 -13.19
N SER A 79 2.44 -6.67 -14.02
CA SER A 79 2.07 -5.35 -14.52
C SER A 79 1.63 -4.37 -13.43
N THR A 80 1.82 -3.08 -13.67
CA THR A 80 1.33 -1.97 -12.84
C THR A 80 -0.18 -2.07 -12.61
N SER A 81 -0.93 -2.42 -13.65
CA SER A 81 -2.38 -2.63 -13.57
C SER A 81 -2.76 -3.72 -12.58
N VAL A 82 -2.15 -4.91 -12.70
CA VAL A 82 -2.45 -6.04 -11.81
C VAL A 82 -1.99 -5.75 -10.38
N THR A 83 -0.82 -5.13 -10.23
CA THR A 83 -0.29 -4.73 -8.92
C THR A 83 -1.26 -3.79 -8.19
N GLY A 84 -1.76 -2.77 -8.87
CA GLY A 84 -2.73 -1.85 -8.27
C GLY A 84 -4.11 -2.45 -8.04
N MET A 85 -4.57 -3.37 -8.90
CA MET A 85 -5.82 -4.11 -8.68
C MET A 85 -5.75 -5.01 -7.44
N LEU A 86 -4.67 -5.78 -7.28
CA LEU A 86 -4.44 -6.59 -6.09
C LEU A 86 -4.27 -5.73 -4.84
N ASN A 87 -3.57 -4.60 -4.93
CA ASN A 87 -3.45 -3.66 -3.81
C ASN A 87 -4.81 -3.09 -3.38
N GLY A 88 -5.74 -2.90 -4.31
CA GLY A 88 -7.13 -2.52 -4.02
C GLY A 88 -7.87 -3.47 -3.08
N ALA A 89 -7.42 -4.72 -2.96
CA ALA A 89 -7.97 -5.71 -2.05
C ALA A 89 -7.49 -5.56 -0.60
N THR A 90 -6.59 -4.62 -0.29
CA THR A 90 -6.08 -4.36 1.08
C THR A 90 -7.17 -4.32 2.15
N PRO A 91 -8.34 -3.67 1.96
CA PRO A 91 -9.39 -3.64 2.98
C PRO A 91 -9.92 -5.02 3.38
N LEU A 92 -9.89 -6.02 2.47
CA LEU A 92 -10.27 -7.40 2.78
C LEU A 92 -9.28 -8.00 3.79
N PHE A 93 -7.98 -7.81 3.57
CA PHE A 93 -6.93 -8.29 4.48
C PHE A 93 -6.99 -7.58 5.83
N VAL A 94 -7.23 -6.26 5.85
CA VAL A 94 -7.43 -5.49 7.09
C VAL A 94 -8.60 -6.02 7.89
N ALA A 95 -9.73 -6.32 7.24
CA ALA A 95 -10.90 -6.86 7.89
C ALA A 95 -10.68 -8.29 8.41
N THR A 96 -10.04 -9.16 7.61
CA THR A 96 -9.69 -10.53 8.02
C THR A 96 -8.77 -10.52 9.24
N VAL A 97 -7.69 -9.73 9.21
CA VAL A 97 -6.77 -9.59 10.34
C VAL A 97 -7.48 -9.03 11.56
N ALA A 98 -8.35 -8.04 11.39
CA ALA A 98 -9.14 -7.50 12.49
C ALA A 98 -10.01 -8.57 13.16
N SER A 99 -10.70 -9.40 12.38
CA SER A 99 -11.52 -10.51 12.91
C SER A 99 -10.68 -11.53 13.67
N ILE A 100 -9.49 -11.88 13.17
CA ILE A 100 -8.58 -12.81 13.85
C ILE A 100 -8.08 -12.22 15.18
N MET A 101 -7.68 -10.94 15.19
CA MET A 101 -7.16 -10.27 16.39
C MET A 101 -8.23 -10.08 17.47
N ILE A 102 -9.48 -9.84 17.07
CA ILE A 102 -10.61 -9.63 17.97
C ILE A 102 -11.12 -10.96 18.56
N GLY A 103 -10.88 -12.08 17.88
CA GLY A 103 -11.25 -13.42 18.37
C GLY A 103 -12.75 -13.76 18.31
N TYR A 104 -13.58 -12.86 17.78
CA TYR A 104 -15.01 -13.08 17.59
C TYR A 104 -15.32 -13.45 16.13
N LEU A 105 -16.34 -14.29 15.95
CA LEU A 105 -16.83 -14.65 14.63
C LEU A 105 -17.39 -13.40 13.91
N PRO A 106 -16.95 -13.12 12.68
CA PRO A 106 -17.48 -12.01 11.91
C PRO A 106 -18.97 -12.22 11.63
N ALA A 107 -19.73 -11.12 11.54
CA ALA A 107 -21.13 -11.17 11.14
C ALA A 107 -21.28 -11.84 9.76
N ARG A 108 -22.38 -12.57 9.52
CA ARG A 108 -22.62 -13.30 8.25
C ARG A 108 -22.40 -12.45 6.99
N ARG A 109 -22.79 -11.18 7.04
CA ARG A 109 -22.62 -10.24 5.93
C ARG A 109 -21.14 -9.89 5.68
N GLN A 110 -20.34 -9.82 6.74
CA GLN A 110 -18.88 -9.61 6.64
C GLN A 110 -18.21 -10.85 6.04
N VAL A 111 -18.61 -12.06 6.44
CA VAL A 111 -18.12 -13.32 5.85
C VAL A 111 -18.44 -13.35 4.35
N LEU A 112 -19.68 -13.04 3.95
CA LEU A 112 -20.06 -12.98 2.54
C LEU A 112 -19.21 -11.97 1.76
N GLY A 113 -19.00 -10.77 2.30
CA GLY A 113 -18.16 -9.75 1.68
C GLY A 113 -16.72 -10.20 1.51
N LEU A 114 -16.15 -10.87 2.52
CA LEU A 114 -14.81 -11.44 2.45
C LEU A 114 -14.73 -12.54 1.40
N SER A 115 -15.69 -13.48 1.37
CA SER A 115 -15.72 -14.56 0.38
C SER A 115 -15.78 -14.03 -1.05
N VAL A 116 -16.72 -13.11 -1.34
CA VAL A 116 -16.83 -12.46 -2.66
C VAL A 116 -15.54 -11.72 -3.01
N GLY A 117 -14.97 -11.01 -2.03
CA GLY A 117 -13.75 -10.25 -2.21
C GLY A 117 -12.55 -11.13 -2.56
N PHE A 118 -12.35 -12.23 -1.83
CA PHE A 118 -11.24 -13.18 -2.07
C PHE A 118 -11.41 -13.94 -3.38
N VAL A 119 -12.64 -14.28 -3.79
CA VAL A 119 -12.89 -14.78 -5.16
C VAL A 119 -12.43 -13.76 -6.19
N GLY A 120 -12.74 -12.48 -5.98
CA GLY A 120 -12.23 -11.39 -6.82
C GLY A 120 -10.70 -11.34 -6.88
N VAL A 121 -10.02 -11.47 -5.74
CA VAL A 121 -8.55 -11.53 -5.66
C VAL A 121 -7.98 -12.71 -6.48
N LEU A 122 -8.60 -13.89 -6.38
CA LEU A 122 -8.20 -15.06 -7.18
C LEU A 122 -8.41 -14.81 -8.68
N CYS A 123 -9.52 -14.21 -9.08
CA CYS A 123 -9.77 -13.84 -10.48
C CYS A 123 -8.75 -12.83 -11.02
N ILE A 124 -8.25 -11.92 -10.18
CA ILE A 124 -7.15 -11.01 -10.56
C ILE A 124 -5.84 -11.79 -10.74
N ALA A 125 -5.53 -12.68 -9.80
CA ALA A 125 -4.26 -13.38 -9.71
C ALA A 125 -4.06 -14.51 -10.72
N ILE A 126 -5.11 -15.28 -11.05
CA ILE A 126 -5.01 -16.50 -11.86
C ILE A 126 -4.40 -16.26 -13.24
N PRO A 127 -4.86 -15.28 -14.05
CA PRO A 127 -4.29 -15.06 -15.39
C PRO A 127 -2.78 -14.81 -15.33
N THR A 128 -2.37 -13.88 -14.47
CA THR A 128 -0.97 -13.48 -14.30
C THR A 128 -0.13 -14.62 -13.73
N ALA A 129 -0.63 -15.38 -12.75
CA ALA A 129 0.09 -16.52 -12.20
C ALA A 129 0.26 -17.67 -13.21
N GLY A 130 -0.65 -17.78 -14.20
CA GLY A 130 -0.59 -18.76 -15.29
C GLY A 130 0.46 -18.44 -16.36
N GLU A 131 0.98 -17.22 -16.42
CA GLU A 131 2.02 -16.81 -17.40
C GLU A 131 3.40 -17.41 -17.10
N GLY A 132 3.64 -17.85 -15.85
CA GLY A 132 4.88 -18.52 -15.46
C GLY A 132 5.25 -18.33 -13.99
N GLY A 133 6.31 -19.04 -13.56
CA GLY A 133 6.75 -19.04 -12.16
C GLY A 133 7.21 -17.66 -11.64
N ALA A 134 7.79 -16.82 -12.52
CA ALA A 134 8.19 -15.46 -12.16
C ALA A 134 6.96 -14.58 -11.82
N SER A 135 5.93 -14.62 -12.66
CA SER A 135 4.68 -13.88 -12.48
C SER A 135 3.93 -14.35 -11.22
N ALA A 136 3.85 -15.67 -10.99
CA ALA A 136 3.28 -16.23 -9.76
C ALA A 136 4.02 -15.75 -8.50
N THR A 137 5.36 -15.64 -8.57
CA THR A 137 6.17 -15.09 -7.47
C THR A 137 5.83 -13.63 -7.20
N GLY A 138 5.68 -12.80 -8.25
CA GLY A 138 5.30 -11.39 -8.09
C GLY A 138 3.90 -11.22 -7.48
N VAL A 139 2.93 -12.04 -7.90
CA VAL A 139 1.60 -12.09 -7.25
C VAL A 139 1.72 -12.43 -5.77
N GLY A 140 2.52 -13.44 -5.42
CA GLY A 140 2.77 -13.82 -4.03
C GLY A 140 3.37 -12.68 -3.19
N MET A 141 4.31 -11.92 -3.76
CA MET A 141 4.89 -10.73 -3.12
C MET A 141 3.83 -9.66 -2.83
N ILE A 142 2.91 -9.41 -3.77
CA ILE A 142 1.83 -8.43 -3.59
C ILE A 142 0.84 -8.89 -2.51
N LEU A 143 0.44 -10.17 -2.54
CA LEU A 143 -0.45 -10.74 -1.52
C LEU A 143 0.17 -10.69 -0.12
N LEU A 144 1.48 -10.93 -0.01
CA LEU A 144 2.21 -10.76 1.25
C LEU A 144 2.23 -9.30 1.70
N ALA A 145 2.47 -8.35 0.78
CA ALA A 145 2.47 -6.92 1.08
C ALA A 145 1.12 -6.44 1.65
N ILE A 146 0.00 -6.81 1.02
CA ILE A 146 -1.33 -6.41 1.49
C ILE A 146 -1.75 -7.14 2.78
N MET A 147 -1.26 -8.36 3.02
CA MET A 147 -1.38 -9.03 4.31
C MET A 147 -0.65 -8.25 5.41
N CYS A 148 0.59 -7.80 5.15
CA CYS A 148 1.34 -6.93 6.07
C CYS A 148 0.57 -5.62 6.37
N TYR A 149 -0.03 -5.00 5.35
CA TYR A 149 -0.93 -3.85 5.55
C TYR A 149 -2.13 -4.17 6.45
N GLY A 150 -2.69 -5.39 6.34
CA GLY A 150 -3.75 -5.88 7.21
C GLY A 150 -3.39 -5.77 8.70
N PHE A 151 -2.21 -6.25 9.08
CA PHE A 151 -1.69 -6.13 10.45
C PHE A 151 -1.32 -4.69 10.80
N ALA A 152 -0.58 -4.01 9.91
CA ALA A 152 -0.10 -2.66 10.13
C ALA A 152 -1.24 -1.70 10.47
N LEU A 153 -2.33 -1.72 9.70
CA LEU A 153 -3.44 -0.79 9.89
C LEU A 153 -4.23 -1.07 11.18
N ASN A 154 -4.31 -2.33 11.63
CA ASN A 154 -4.91 -2.64 12.95
C ASN A 154 -4.02 -2.21 14.13
N ILE A 155 -2.69 -2.27 13.97
CA ILE A 155 -1.72 -1.78 14.98
C ILE A 155 -1.65 -0.24 14.99
N ALA A 156 -1.75 0.38 13.81
CA ALA A 156 -1.61 1.81 13.63
C ALA A 156 -2.70 2.59 14.38
N VAL A 157 -3.96 2.17 14.27
CA VAL A 157 -5.11 2.90 14.83
C VAL A 157 -4.92 3.26 16.33
N PRO A 158 -4.70 2.31 17.26
CA PRO A 158 -4.54 2.64 18.67
C PRO A 158 -3.27 3.47 18.95
N LEU A 159 -2.17 3.24 18.21
CA LEU A 159 -0.95 4.04 18.35
C LEU A 159 -1.16 5.49 17.93
N GLN A 160 -1.85 5.71 16.82
CA GLN A 160 -2.15 7.03 16.27
C GLN A 160 -3.15 7.78 17.14
N GLN A 161 -4.12 7.10 17.74
CA GLN A 161 -5.04 7.70 18.72
C GLN A 161 -4.31 8.20 19.97
N ARG A 162 -3.28 7.46 20.44
CA ARG A 162 -2.53 7.82 21.65
C ARG A 162 -1.45 8.89 21.43
N ASN A 163 -0.77 8.89 20.28
CA ASN A 163 0.40 9.75 20.04
C ASN A 163 0.20 10.78 18.91
N GLY A 164 -0.97 10.80 18.28
CA GLY A 164 -1.20 11.53 17.03
C GLY A 164 -0.77 10.74 15.80
N ALA A 165 -1.52 10.89 14.70
CA ALA A 165 -1.27 10.11 13.49
C ALA A 165 0.03 10.51 12.77
N LEU A 166 0.27 11.82 12.59
CA LEU A 166 1.46 12.32 11.89
C LEU A 166 2.78 11.95 12.60
N PRO A 167 2.91 12.07 13.94
CA PRO A 167 4.12 11.60 14.64
C PRO A 167 4.40 10.12 14.45
N ILE A 168 3.38 9.27 14.52
CA ILE A 168 3.53 7.82 14.31
C ILE A 168 4.00 7.52 12.89
N VAL A 169 3.40 8.15 11.87
CA VAL A 169 3.79 7.96 10.48
C VAL A 169 5.23 8.43 10.25
N LEU A 170 5.62 9.60 10.77
CA LEU A 170 6.98 10.10 10.64
C LEU A 170 8.00 9.15 11.29
N ARG A 171 7.75 8.68 12.53
CA ARG A 171 8.66 7.73 13.20
C ARG A 171 8.74 6.40 12.50
N ALA A 172 7.62 5.87 12.00
CA ALA A 172 7.61 4.65 11.21
C ALA A 172 8.42 4.82 9.91
N GLN A 173 8.31 5.96 9.22
CA GLN A 173 9.11 6.27 8.04
C GLN A 173 10.60 6.42 8.36
N THR A 174 10.96 7.11 9.45
CA THR A 174 12.38 7.24 9.85
C THR A 174 13.00 5.87 10.15
N ILE A 175 12.30 5.01 10.89
CA ILE A 175 12.77 3.65 11.18
C ILE A 175 12.86 2.83 9.89
N ALA A 176 11.85 2.90 9.03
CA ALA A 176 11.84 2.19 7.76
C ALA A 176 12.97 2.64 6.82
N LEU A 177 13.24 3.94 6.77
CA LEU A 177 14.38 4.49 6.02
C LEU A 177 15.70 3.96 6.58
N ALA A 178 15.89 3.97 7.90
CA ALA A 178 17.10 3.45 8.52
C ALA A 178 17.34 1.95 8.20
N ILE A 179 16.26 1.16 8.11
CA ILE A 179 16.34 -0.26 7.77
C ILE A 179 16.57 -0.48 6.27
N THR A 180 15.91 0.29 5.40
CA THR A 180 15.95 0.08 3.94
C THR A 180 17.13 0.76 3.24
N ALA A 181 17.64 1.86 3.80
CA ALA A 181 18.73 2.65 3.20
C ALA A 181 20.01 1.84 2.93
N PRO A 182 20.51 0.96 3.83
CA PRO A 182 21.69 0.15 3.54
C PRO A 182 21.52 -0.73 2.29
N PHE A 183 20.34 -1.34 2.11
CA PHE A 183 20.05 -2.17 0.94
C PHE A 183 19.95 -1.33 -0.34
N GLY A 184 19.32 -0.16 -0.27
CA GLY A 184 19.27 0.79 -1.40
C GLY A 184 20.66 1.28 -1.79
N ILE A 185 21.48 1.71 -0.83
CA ILE A 185 22.85 2.18 -1.08
C ILE A 185 23.68 1.06 -1.73
N ALA A 186 23.59 -0.17 -1.24
CA ALA A 186 24.27 -1.33 -1.82
C ALA A 186 23.79 -1.70 -3.23
N SER A 187 22.65 -1.17 -3.67
CA SER A 187 22.09 -1.38 -5.01
C SER A 187 22.43 -0.27 -6.02
N ILE A 188 23.02 0.84 -5.57
CA ILE A 188 23.44 1.95 -6.44
C ILE A 188 24.35 1.48 -7.59
N PRO A 189 25.35 0.60 -7.40
CA PRO A 189 26.20 0.15 -8.51
C PRO A 189 25.48 -0.64 -9.61
N ARG A 190 24.29 -1.20 -9.32
CA ARG A 190 23.41 -1.88 -10.29
C ARG A 190 22.38 -0.94 -10.91
N SER A 191 22.34 0.30 -10.45
CA SER A 191 21.45 1.34 -10.93
C SER A 191 22.17 2.25 -11.91
N THR A 192 21.43 2.86 -12.82
CA THR A 192 21.86 3.94 -13.70
C THR A 192 21.17 5.24 -13.30
N PHE A 193 21.62 6.35 -13.86
CA PHE A 193 21.01 7.65 -13.60
C PHE A 193 20.17 8.09 -14.79
N ALA A 194 18.89 8.37 -14.53
CA ALA A 194 17.98 9.00 -15.48
C ALA A 194 17.14 10.07 -14.76
N TRP A 195 17.05 11.25 -15.37
CA TRP A 195 16.25 12.35 -14.81
C TRP A 195 14.78 11.99 -14.66
N HIS A 196 14.26 11.24 -15.64
CA HIS A 196 12.88 10.77 -15.65
C HIS A 196 12.57 9.87 -14.45
N SER A 197 13.37 8.81 -14.24
CA SER A 197 13.20 7.91 -13.09
C SER A 197 13.38 8.63 -11.75
N LEU A 198 14.31 9.60 -11.66
CA LEU A 198 14.44 10.42 -10.46
C LEU A 198 13.20 11.30 -10.21
N ALA A 199 12.65 11.91 -11.26
CA ALA A 199 11.41 12.69 -11.15
C ALA A 199 10.22 11.82 -10.72
N ALA A 200 10.12 10.59 -11.23
CA ALA A 200 9.14 9.61 -10.79
C ALA A 200 9.31 9.27 -9.29
N MET A 201 10.54 9.06 -8.81
CA MET A 201 10.81 8.82 -7.39
C MET A 201 10.48 10.03 -6.50
N LEU A 202 10.77 11.25 -6.96
CA LEU A 202 10.37 12.47 -6.28
C LEU A 202 8.84 12.57 -6.19
N ALA A 203 8.12 12.36 -7.28
CA ALA A 203 6.66 12.38 -7.30
C ALA A 203 6.07 11.30 -6.39
N LEU A 204 6.56 10.06 -6.51
CA LEU A 204 6.15 8.92 -5.69
C LEU A 204 6.34 9.18 -4.19
N GLY A 205 7.48 9.75 -3.83
CA GLY A 205 7.82 10.06 -2.44
C GLY A 205 7.05 11.25 -1.89
N ILE A 206 7.17 12.41 -2.55
CA ILE A 206 6.56 13.67 -2.08
C ILE A 206 5.05 13.55 -2.06
N LEU A 207 4.44 13.11 -3.16
CA LEU A 207 2.98 13.03 -3.27
C LEU A 207 2.46 11.82 -2.51
N GLY A 208 3.03 10.63 -2.72
CA GLY A 208 2.49 9.37 -2.21
C GLY A 208 2.75 9.11 -0.73
N THR A 209 4.00 9.20 -0.29
CA THR A 209 4.39 8.90 1.11
C THR A 209 4.47 10.14 2.00
N GLY A 210 4.53 11.34 1.43
CA GLY A 210 4.43 12.60 2.16
C GLY A 210 2.99 13.11 2.25
N LEU A 211 2.53 13.77 1.18
CA LEU A 211 1.28 14.51 1.16
C LEU A 211 0.04 13.61 1.28
N ALA A 212 -0.03 12.49 0.57
CA ALA A 212 -1.18 11.60 0.63
C ALA A 212 -1.30 10.93 2.01
N TYR A 213 -0.18 10.60 2.66
CA TYR A 213 -0.19 10.12 4.05
C TYR A 213 -0.76 11.17 5.00
N ALA A 214 -0.27 12.42 4.92
CA ALA A 214 -0.77 13.52 5.74
C ALA A 214 -2.27 13.81 5.49
N ALA A 215 -2.68 13.83 4.23
CA ALA A 215 -4.07 14.05 3.84
C ALA A 215 -4.98 12.90 4.29
N ALA A 216 -4.54 11.65 4.17
CA ALA A 216 -5.31 10.48 4.54
C ALA A 216 -5.55 10.42 6.05
N VAL A 217 -4.53 10.65 6.88
CA VAL A 217 -4.70 10.64 8.35
C VAL A 217 -5.57 11.81 8.82
N THR A 218 -5.43 12.98 8.19
CA THR A 218 -6.27 14.16 8.49
C THR A 218 -7.72 13.91 8.12
N LEU A 219 -7.97 13.32 6.95
CA LEU A 219 -9.31 12.99 6.48
C LEU A 219 -9.95 11.93 7.40
N ALA A 220 -9.22 10.87 7.74
CA ALA A 220 -9.71 9.83 8.64
C ALA A 220 -10.11 10.37 10.02
N GLY A 221 -9.35 11.33 10.56
CA GLY A 221 -9.71 12.01 11.81
C GLY A 221 -10.96 12.88 11.73
N ARG A 222 -11.26 13.47 10.55
CA ARG A 222 -12.42 14.37 10.36
C ARG A 222 -13.71 13.65 10.02
N VAL A 223 -13.67 12.64 9.15
CA VAL A 223 -14.89 11.98 8.62
C VAL A 223 -15.04 10.52 9.07
N GLY A 224 -14.09 10.01 9.86
CA GLY A 224 -14.03 8.62 10.30
C GLY A 224 -13.34 7.69 9.29
N SER A 225 -12.77 6.60 9.80
CA SER A 225 -11.99 5.62 9.03
C SER A 225 -12.77 4.96 7.91
N THR A 226 -14.04 4.59 8.15
CA THR A 226 -14.90 3.97 7.12
C THR A 226 -15.12 4.90 5.93
N ARG A 227 -15.47 6.17 6.15
CA ARG A 227 -15.68 7.13 5.06
C ARG A 227 -14.37 7.48 4.35
N ALA A 228 -13.26 7.60 5.09
CA ALA A 228 -11.95 7.83 4.50
C ALA A 228 -11.51 6.66 3.60
N SER A 229 -11.82 5.41 3.98
CA SER A 229 -11.46 4.21 3.20
C SER A 229 -12.10 4.15 1.81
N VAL A 230 -13.26 4.79 1.60
CA VAL A 230 -13.89 4.86 0.26
C VAL A 230 -12.95 5.50 -0.76
N THR A 231 -12.09 6.42 -0.31
CA THR A 231 -11.13 7.06 -1.21
C THR A 231 -10.12 6.09 -1.81
N THR A 232 -9.85 4.95 -1.17
CA THR A 232 -8.88 3.97 -1.68
C THR A 232 -9.47 3.05 -2.74
N TYR A 233 -10.80 3.00 -2.91
CA TYR A 233 -11.44 2.20 -3.95
C TYR A 233 -11.17 2.70 -5.37
N ILE A 234 -10.68 3.94 -5.52
CA ILE A 234 -10.28 4.49 -6.82
C ILE A 234 -8.88 4.02 -7.25
N ILE A 235 -8.07 3.47 -6.33
CA ILE A 235 -6.68 3.06 -6.60
C ILE A 235 -6.60 2.08 -7.78
N PRO A 236 -7.38 0.98 -7.83
CA PRO A 236 -7.33 0.06 -8.96
C PRO A 236 -7.71 0.67 -10.29
N VAL A 237 -8.66 1.61 -10.29
CA VAL A 237 -9.13 2.27 -11.51
C VAL A 237 -8.04 3.16 -12.08
N VAL A 238 -7.34 3.91 -11.21
CA VAL A 238 -6.25 4.78 -11.62
C VAL A 238 -5.03 3.95 -12.07
N SER A 239 -4.66 2.90 -11.34
CA SER A 239 -3.53 2.05 -11.73
C SER A 239 -3.79 1.33 -13.06
N LEU A 240 -5.00 0.79 -13.26
CA LEU A 240 -5.41 0.17 -14.51
C LEU A 240 -5.39 1.19 -15.66
N GLY A 241 -5.95 2.38 -15.43
CA GLY A 241 -5.97 3.44 -16.45
C GLY A 241 -4.57 3.87 -16.87
N LEU A 242 -3.64 4.06 -15.92
CA LEU A 242 -2.26 4.45 -16.22
C LEU A 242 -1.47 3.32 -16.87
N GLY A 243 -1.62 2.08 -16.39
CA GLY A 243 -0.95 0.92 -16.99
C GLY A 243 -1.36 0.70 -18.43
N VAL A 244 -2.67 0.74 -18.72
CA VAL A 244 -3.17 0.57 -20.10
C VAL A 244 -2.82 1.76 -20.99
N ALA A 245 -2.94 3.01 -20.50
CA ALA A 245 -2.82 4.19 -21.35
C ALA A 245 -1.38 4.71 -21.52
N LEU A 246 -0.50 4.49 -20.56
CA LEU A 246 0.87 5.03 -20.56
C LEU A 246 1.95 3.96 -20.68
N LEU A 247 1.66 2.71 -20.30
CA LEU A 247 2.60 1.59 -20.32
C LEU A 247 2.19 0.48 -21.32
N ASP A 248 1.16 0.73 -22.13
CA ASP A 248 0.62 -0.19 -23.14
C ASP A 248 0.32 -1.61 -22.60
N GLU A 249 -0.09 -1.71 -21.33
CA GLU A 249 -0.33 -2.99 -20.68
C GLU A 249 -1.60 -3.68 -21.19
N SER A 250 -1.48 -4.95 -21.59
CA SER A 250 -2.63 -5.81 -21.86
C SER A 250 -3.14 -6.44 -20.58
N VAL A 251 -4.41 -6.19 -20.23
CA VAL A 251 -5.02 -6.73 -18.99
C VAL A 251 -6.11 -7.74 -19.33
N ALA A 252 -6.01 -8.92 -18.73
CA ALA A 252 -7.01 -9.96 -18.89
C ALA A 252 -8.40 -9.50 -18.39
N LEU A 253 -9.44 -9.79 -19.16
CA LEU A 253 -10.82 -9.46 -18.79
C LEU A 253 -11.20 -10.08 -17.43
N LEU A 254 -10.72 -11.29 -17.14
CA LEU A 254 -10.94 -11.94 -15.86
C LEU A 254 -10.37 -11.13 -14.69
N SER A 255 -9.24 -10.46 -14.86
CA SER A 255 -8.65 -9.61 -13.83
C SER A 255 -9.47 -8.34 -13.59
N ILE A 256 -10.05 -7.75 -14.64
CA ILE A 256 -10.94 -6.59 -14.51
C ILE A 256 -12.22 -6.99 -13.75
N LEU A 257 -12.84 -8.12 -14.11
CA LEU A 257 -14.01 -8.65 -13.41
C LEU A 257 -13.68 -9.01 -11.95
N GLY A 258 -12.51 -9.60 -11.72
CA GLY A 258 -11.98 -9.90 -10.40
C GLY A 258 -11.80 -8.65 -9.54
N CYS A 259 -11.31 -7.55 -10.12
CA CYS A 259 -11.20 -6.26 -9.45
C CYS A 259 -12.57 -5.73 -9.02
N ALA A 260 -13.57 -5.78 -9.90
CA ALA A 260 -14.93 -5.39 -9.55
C ALA A 260 -15.49 -6.23 -8.38
N LEU A 261 -15.29 -7.56 -8.41
CA LEU A 261 -15.67 -8.45 -7.32
C LEU A 261 -14.94 -8.14 -6.01
N ALA A 262 -13.64 -7.88 -6.06
CA ALA A 262 -12.82 -7.52 -4.91
C ALA A 262 -13.32 -6.22 -4.26
N LEU A 263 -13.63 -5.20 -5.06
CA LEU A 263 -14.16 -3.92 -4.59
C LEU A 263 -15.57 -4.06 -3.99
N VAL A 264 -16.45 -4.83 -4.62
CA VAL A 264 -17.80 -5.12 -4.09
C VAL A 264 -17.70 -5.86 -2.76
N GLY A 265 -16.85 -6.90 -2.67
CA GLY A 265 -16.61 -7.63 -1.44
C GLY A 265 -16.05 -6.75 -0.33
N ALA A 266 -15.08 -5.88 -0.65
CA ALA A 266 -14.50 -4.93 0.30
C ALA A 266 -15.53 -3.93 0.81
N TYR A 267 -16.42 -3.45 -0.06
CA TYR A 267 -17.50 -2.53 0.29
C TYR A 267 -18.54 -3.19 1.23
N ILE A 268 -18.95 -4.42 0.93
CA ILE A 268 -19.88 -5.19 1.78
C ILE A 268 -19.27 -5.40 3.17
N THR A 269 -17.99 -5.79 3.20
CA THR A 269 -17.21 -6.01 4.43
C THR A 269 -17.16 -4.73 5.28
N ASN A 270 -16.79 -3.59 4.68
CA ASN A 270 -16.64 -2.32 5.40
C ASN A 270 -17.97 -1.69 5.88
N ARG A 271 -19.11 -2.08 5.30
CA ARG A 271 -20.43 -1.60 5.72
C ARG A 271 -21.12 -2.49 6.74
N THR A 272 -20.55 -3.64 7.07
CA THR A 272 -21.13 -4.52 8.07
C THR A 272 -20.79 -3.96 9.47
N PRO A 273 -21.78 -3.63 10.31
CA PRO A 273 -21.51 -3.19 11.68
C PRO A 273 -20.70 -4.27 12.41
N ARG A 274 -19.68 -3.86 13.16
CA ARG A 274 -19.00 -4.76 14.08
C ARG A 274 -20.02 -5.22 15.11
N SER A 275 -20.32 -6.52 15.14
CA SER A 275 -21.12 -7.10 16.23
C SER A 275 -20.32 -6.91 17.51
N SER A 276 -20.86 -6.09 18.42
CA SER A 276 -20.41 -5.92 19.80
C SER A 276 -20.54 -7.22 20.57
#